data_AF-C1L923-F1
#
_entry.id   AF-C1L923-F1
#
_cell.length_a   1.000
_cell.length_b   1.000
_cell.length_c   1.000
_cell.angle_alpha   90.00
_cell.angle_beta   90.00
_cell.angle_gamma   90.00
#
_symmetry.space_group_name_H-M   'P 1'
#
loop_
_entity.id
_entity.type
_entity.pdbx_description
1 polymer ?
#
loop_
_entity_poly.entity_id
_entity_poly.type
_entity_poly.pdbx_seq_one_letter_code
_entity_poly.pdbx_strand_id
1 'polypeptide(L)' 'MSNIRKYPVCVGRERGFKKTKNIRPKKPSNRRGRLTKQAKFARSLIREVVGFAPFEKRLLELLKNDKENGL' A
#
# COMPACT_ATOMS: atom_id res chain seq x y z
N MET A 1 -31.39 24.08 7.62
CA MET A 1 -31.12 22.71 7.11
C MET A 1 -32.41 21.92 7.16
N SER A 2 -32.98 21.59 5.99
CA SER A 2 -34.27 20.92 5.89
C SER A 2 -34.20 19.49 6.46
N ASN A 3 -35.05 19.19 7.44
CA ASN A 3 -35.25 17.83 7.95
C ASN A 3 -36.07 17.00 6.94
N ILE A 4 -35.40 16.53 5.89
CA ILE A 4 -35.97 15.58 4.93
C ILE A 4 -36.01 14.21 5.59
N ARG A 5 -37.20 13.62 5.76
CA ARG A 5 -37.35 12.21 6.18
C ARG A 5 -36.69 11.31 5.13
N LYS A 6 -35.54 10.72 5.48
CA LYS A 6 -34.77 9.83 4.60
C LYS A 6 -35.24 8.39 4.75
N TYR A 7 -36.01 7.92 3.78
CA TYR A 7 -36.40 6.51 3.66
C TYR A 7 -35.26 5.69 3.02
N PRO A 8 -35.13 4.38 3.33
CA PRO A 8 -34.18 3.51 2.65
C PRO A 8 -34.59 3.37 1.18
N VAL A 9 -33.72 3.81 0.28
CA VAL A 9 -33.92 3.78 -1.17
C VAL A 9 -32.96 2.79 -1.82
N CYS A 10 -33.34 2.22 -2.98
CA CYS A 10 -32.51 1.25 -3.70
C CYS A 10 -31.36 1.90 -4.51
N VAL A 11 -31.48 3.19 -4.81
CA VAL A 11 -30.55 3.97 -5.67
C VAL A 11 -30.11 5.26 -4.98
N GLY A 12 -28.95 5.80 -5.38
CA GLY A 12 -28.36 7.01 -4.77
C GLY A 12 -27.28 6.72 -3.73
N ARG A 13 -26.75 7.77 -3.09
CA ARG A 13 -25.58 7.69 -2.19
C ARG A 13 -25.87 7.01 -0.86
N GLU A 14 -27.00 7.33 -0.22
CA GLU A 14 -27.44 6.71 1.05
C GLU A 14 -28.43 5.56 0.81
N ARG A 15 -28.11 4.71 -0.17
CA ARG A 15 -28.95 3.58 -0.55
C ARG A 15 -28.76 2.37 0.38
N GLY A 16 -29.77 1.50 0.37
CA GLY A 16 -29.79 0.26 1.12
C GLY A 16 -30.33 0.42 2.54
N PHE A 17 -30.57 -0.73 3.19
CA PHE A 17 -31.06 -0.77 4.56
C PHE A 17 -29.94 -0.43 5.55
N LYS A 18 -30.17 0.56 6.42
CA LYS A 18 -29.22 1.00 7.43
C LYS A 18 -29.07 -0.06 8.52
N LYS A 19 -28.08 -0.95 8.36
CA LYS A 19 -27.70 -1.94 9.38
C LYS A 19 -26.58 -1.41 10.27
N THR A 20 -26.61 -1.75 11.55
CA THR A 20 -25.46 -1.58 12.45
C THR A 20 -24.29 -2.40 11.91
N LYS A 21 -23.16 -1.74 11.60
CA LYS A 21 -21.98 -2.41 11.06
C LYS A 21 -21.30 -3.23 12.15
N ASN A 22 -21.05 -4.51 11.88
CA ASN A 22 -20.22 -5.35 12.74
C ASN A 22 -18.74 -5.11 12.44
N ILE A 23 -17.96 -4.72 13.44
CA ILE A 23 -16.52 -4.53 13.32
C ILE A 23 -15.85 -5.91 13.39
N ARG A 24 -15.50 -6.45 12.23
CA ARG A 24 -14.79 -7.74 12.14
C ARG A 24 -13.29 -7.55 12.42
N PRO A 25 -12.63 -8.49 13.11
CA PRO A 25 -11.18 -8.46 13.24
C PRO A 25 -10.52 -8.61 11.87
N LYS A 26 -9.36 -7.97 11.69
CA LYS A 26 -8.59 -8.08 10.43
C LYS A 26 -8.09 -9.52 10.28
N LYS A 27 -8.35 -10.11 9.11
CA LYS A 27 -7.88 -11.46 8.77
C LYS A 27 -6.34 -11.52 8.77
N PRO A 28 -5.71 -12.63 9.21
CA PRO A 28 -4.26 -12.81 9.10
C PRO A 28 -3.72 -12.69 7.68
N SER A 29 -4.49 -13.13 6.67
CA SER A 29 -4.16 -12.98 5.24
C SER A 29 -3.88 -11.54 4.83
N ASN A 30 -4.52 -10.56 5.49
CA ASN A 30 -4.34 -9.14 5.20
C ASN A 30 -2.98 -8.60 5.67
N ARG A 31 -2.21 -9.38 6.44
CA ARG A 31 -0.86 -9.01 6.91
C ARG A 31 0.23 -9.37 5.89
N ARG A 32 -0.10 -10.11 4.82
CA ARG A 32 0.84 -10.48 3.77
C ARG A 32 1.44 -9.22 3.13
N GLY A 33 2.77 -9.22 2.95
CA GLY A 33 3.51 -8.09 2.36
C GLY A 33 3.95 -7.02 3.36
N ARG A 34 3.51 -7.07 4.63
CA ARG A 34 3.98 -6.12 5.65
C ARG A 34 5.44 -6.43 6.01
N LEU A 35 6.29 -5.39 5.97
CA LEU A 35 7.68 -5.49 6.42
C LEU A 35 7.73 -5.61 7.95
N THR A 36 8.36 -6.68 8.45
CA THR A 36 8.62 -6.87 9.89
C THR A 36 10.00 -6.33 10.26
N LYS A 37 10.23 -6.00 11.54
CA LYS A 37 11.53 -5.49 12.02
C LYS A 37 12.67 -6.46 11.71
N GLN A 38 12.46 -7.75 11.96
CA GLN A 38 13.44 -8.80 11.68
C GLN A 38 13.72 -8.96 10.17
N ALA A 39 12.68 -8.95 9.34
CA ALA A 39 12.87 -9.06 7.88
C ALA A 39 13.61 -7.84 7.32
N LYS A 40 13.35 -6.64 7.85
CA LYS A 40 14.10 -5.43 7.48
C LYS A 40 15.57 -5.55 7.85
N PHE A 41 15.86 -5.96 9.09
CA PHE A 41 17.23 -6.13 9.58
C PHE A 41 18.01 -7.14 8.73
N ALA A 42 17.46 -8.34 8.52
CA ALA A 42 18.10 -9.37 7.69
C ALA A 42 18.33 -8.90 6.25
N ARG A 43 17.35 -8.24 5.62
CA ARG A 43 17.51 -7.70 4.26
C ARG A 43 18.58 -6.60 4.17
N SER A 44 18.68 -5.75 5.19
CA SER A 44 19.72 -4.70 5.25
C SER A 44 21.11 -5.32 5.32
N LEU A 45 21.30 -6.29 6.21
CA LEU A 45 22.57 -7.00 6.39
C LEU A 45 22.98 -7.73 5.10
N ILE A 46 22.06 -8.46 4.47
CA ILE A 46 22.35 -9.15 3.19
C ILE A 46 22.74 -8.15 2.10
N ARG A 47 22.06 -7.00 2.03
CA ARG A 47 22.34 -5.98 1.02
C ARG A 47 23.72 -5.33 1.22
N GLU A 48 24.16 -5.18 2.47
CA GLU A 48 25.50 -4.68 2.80
C GLU A 48 26.60 -5.67 2.40
N VAL A 49 26.39 -6.96 2.64
CA VAL A 49 27.38 -8.01 2.33
C VAL A 49 27.48 -8.29 0.82
N VAL A 50 26.35 -8.46 0.14
CA VAL A 50 26.32 -8.89 -1.27
C VAL A 50 26.40 -7.70 -2.24
N GLY A 51 25.92 -6.52 -1.80
CA GLY A 51 25.86 -5.32 -2.63
C GLY A 51 24.70 -5.34 -3.66
N PHE A 52 24.93 -4.65 -4.78
CA PHE A 52 23.96 -4.50 -5.87
C PHE A 52 24.28 -5.40 -7.05
N ALA A 53 23.24 -5.88 -7.74
CA ALA A 53 23.42 -6.60 -9.00
C ALA A 53 23.96 -5.66 -10.10
N PRO A 54 24.59 -6.18 -11.17
CA PRO A 54 25.20 -5.35 -12.22
C PRO A 54 24.22 -4.34 -12.86
N PHE A 55 22.97 -4.72 -13.06
CA PHE A 55 21.92 -3.84 -13.60
C PHE A 55 21.46 -2.79 -12.58
N GLU A 56 21.38 -3.15 -11.30
CA GLU A 56 21.04 -2.20 -10.23
C GLU A 56 22.12 -1.13 -10.09
N LYS A 57 23.41 -1.50 -10.23
CA LYS A 57 24.55 -0.56 -10.24
C LYS A 57 24.47 0.40 -11.43
N ARG A 58 24.26 -0.12 -12.65
CA ARG A 58 24.12 0.70 -13.85
C ARG A 58 22.95 1.69 -13.74
N LEU A 59 21.82 1.27 -13.17
CA LEU A 59 20.68 2.15 -12.95
C LEU A 59 21.01 3.28 -11.97
N LEU A 60 21.69 2.96 -10.85
CA LEU A 60 22.15 3.96 -9.88
C LEU A 60 23.13 4.97 -10.50
N GLU A 61 24.02 4.51 -11.39
CA GLU A 61 24.93 5.38 -12.13
C GLU A 61 24.20 6.28 -13.13
N LEU A 62 23.18 5.77 -13.82
CA LEU A 62 22.35 6.57 -14.73
C LEU A 62 21.56 7.64 -13.97
N LEU A 63 20.96 7.27 -12.84
CA LEU A 63 20.25 8.20 -11.96
C LEU A 63 21.19 9.27 -11.40
N LYS A 64 22.43 8.93 -11.03
CA LYS A 64 23.44 9.89 -10.56
C LYS A 64 23.86 10.89 -11.64
N ASN A 65 23.79 10.50 -12.90
CA ASN A 65 24.19 11.33 -14.04
C ASN A 65 23.02 12.13 -14.64
N ASP A 66 21.82 12.09 -14.05
CA ASP A 66 20.58 12.72 -14.55
C ASP A 66 20.23 12.35 -16.01
N LYS A 67 20.74 11.23 -16.52
CA LYS A 67 20.54 10.79 -17.93
C LYS A 67 19.23 10.01 -18.15
N GLU A 68 18.36 9.94 -17.15
CA GLU A 68 17.03 9.31 -17.30
C GLU A 68 16.01 10.22 -17.98
N ASN A 69 16.19 11.55 -17.95
CA ASN A 69 15.27 12.51 -18.56
C ASN A 69 15.65 12.77 -20.03
N GLY A 70 15.52 11.73 -20.85
CA GLY A 70 15.66 11.79 -22.32
C GLY A 70 14.32 11.72 -23.06
N LEU A 71 13.23 12.13 -22.39
CA LEU A 71 11.91 12.42 -22.93
C LEU A 71 11.47 13.79 -22.40
#